data_AF-A0A2M7L233-F1
#
_entry.id   AF-A0A2M7L233-F1
#
_cell.length_a   1.000
_cell.length_b   1.000
_cell.length_c   1.000
_cell.angle_alpha   90.00
_cell.angle_beta   90.00
_cell.angle_gamma   90.00
#
_symmetry.space_group_name_H-M   'P 1'
#
loop_
_entity.id
_entity.type
_entity.pdbx_description
1 polymer ?
#
loop_
_entity_poly.entity_id
_entity_poly.type
_entity_poly.pdbx_seq_one_letter_code
_entity_poly.pdbx_strand_id
1 'polypeptide(L)'
;MDSIRDRFERMTQQFADQTQQLAGVVEVAVVGSTATDTVEPGDLDLAVLIDSRDAVEGVARAARRLTSISHKWAVWILSAADRSFIGWV
;
A
#
# COMPACT_ATOMS: atom_id res chain seq x y z
N MET A 1 -2.26 -20.13 -16.02
CA MET A 1 -1.20 -19.23 -15.51
C MET A 1 -1.90 -17.97 -15.10
N ASP A 2 -1.78 -17.57 -13.84
CA ASP A 2 -2.26 -16.25 -13.42
C ASP A 2 -1.49 -15.17 -14.17
N SER A 3 -2.20 -14.15 -14.65
CA SER A 3 -1.54 -13.01 -15.26
C SER A 3 -0.75 -12.24 -14.18
N ILE A 4 0.25 -11.46 -14.62
CA ILE A 4 1.00 -10.57 -13.72
C ILE A 4 0.03 -9.63 -12.98
N ARG A 5 -1.02 -9.17 -13.66
CA ARG A 5 -2.10 -8.34 -13.11
C ARG A 5 -2.84 -9.04 -11.96
N ASP A 6 -3.27 -10.29 -12.13
CA ASP A 6 -3.99 -11.04 -11.08
C ASP A 6 -3.15 -11.19 -9.81
N ARG A 7 -1.84 -11.35 -9.96
CA ARG A 7 -0.91 -11.42 -8.83
C ARG A 7 -0.82 -10.08 -8.09
N PHE A 8 -0.80 -8.96 -8.82
CA PHE A 8 -0.78 -7.61 -8.23
C PHE A 8 -2.08 -7.24 -7.54
N GLU A 9 -3.22 -7.57 -8.15
CA GLU A 9 -4.53 -7.32 -7.55
C GLU A 9 -4.67 -8.07 -6.22
N ARG A 10 -4.26 -9.34 -6.17
CA ARG A 10 -4.24 -10.10 -4.92
C ARG A 10 -3.28 -9.55 -3.88
N MET A 11 -2.08 -9.13 -4.28
CA MET A 11 -1.10 -8.51 -3.37
C MET A 11 -1.66 -7.24 -2.74
N THR A 12 -2.23 -6.38 -3.58
CA THR A 12 -2.88 -5.14 -3.17
C THR A 12 -4.02 -5.44 -2.22
N GLN A 13 -4.90 -6.37 -2.57
CA GLN A 13 -6.05 -6.72 -1.73
C GLN A 13 -5.59 -7.25 -0.37
N GLN A 14 -4.61 -8.15 -0.33
CA GLN A 14 -4.08 -8.68 0.92
C GLN A 14 -3.46 -7.59 1.81
N PHE A 15 -2.75 -6.63 1.22
CA PHE A 15 -2.22 -5.49 1.95
C PHE A 15 -3.34 -4.58 2.46
N ALA A 16 -4.32 -4.25 1.61
CA ALA A 16 -5.46 -3.42 1.98
C ALA A 16 -6.26 -4.06 3.12
N ASP A 17 -6.57 -5.35 3.02
CA ASP A 17 -7.31 -6.11 4.04
C ASP A 17 -6.60 -6.10 5.39
N GLN A 18 -5.26 -6.20 5.41
CA GLN A 18 -4.50 -6.15 6.67
C GLN A 18 -4.40 -4.73 7.23
N THR A 19 -4.21 -3.75 6.35
CA THR A 19 -3.93 -2.37 6.73
C THR A 19 -5.20 -1.65 7.18
N GLN A 20 -6.35 -1.91 6.54
CA GLN A 20 -7.64 -1.33 6.91
C GLN A 20 -8.15 -1.81 8.29
N GLN A 21 -7.62 -2.90 8.83
CA GLN A 21 -7.96 -3.38 10.18
C GLN A 21 -7.16 -2.67 11.27
N LEU A 22 -6.16 -1.86 10.91
CA LEU A 22 -5.36 -1.12 11.86
C LEU A 22 -6.11 0.11 12.34
N ALA A 23 -6.15 0.31 13.67
CA ALA A 23 -6.69 1.52 14.25
C ALA A 23 -5.94 2.75 13.70
N GLY A 24 -6.72 3.70 13.19
CA GLY A 24 -6.25 4.95 12.63
C GLY A 24 -5.80 4.91 11.18
N VAL A 25 -5.99 3.80 10.46
CA VAL A 25 -5.99 3.78 9.00
C VAL A 25 -7.38 4.15 8.49
N VAL A 26 -7.44 5.12 7.60
CA VAL A 26 -8.69 5.64 7.02
C VAL A 26 -8.91 5.11 5.61
N GLU A 27 -7.86 5.06 4.79
CA GLU A 27 -7.97 4.72 3.37
C GLU A 27 -6.68 4.05 2.89
N VAL A 28 -6.80 3.12 1.96
CA VAL A 28 -5.69 2.53 1.22
C VAL A 28 -6.00 2.67 -0.26
N ALA A 29 -5.07 3.24 -1.02
CA ALA A 29 -5.22 3.48 -2.45
C ALA A 29 -4.04 2.87 -3.23
N VAL A 30 -4.35 2.28 -4.39
CA VAL A 30 -3.35 1.93 -5.40
C VAL A 30 -2.99 3.20 -6.15
N VAL A 31 -1.69 3.45 -6.29
CA VAL A 31 -1.17 4.59 -7.05
C VAL A 31 -0.11 4.11 -8.05
N GLY A 32 0.56 5.05 -8.71
CA GLY A 32 1.64 4.75 -9.64
C GLY A 32 1.18 4.00 -10.89
N SER A 33 2.11 3.26 -11.50
CA SER A 33 1.88 2.58 -12.79
C SER A 33 0.74 1.55 -12.71
N THR A 34 0.59 0.89 -11.56
CA THR A 34 -0.49 -0.06 -11.23
C THR A 34 -1.88 0.57 -11.20
N ALA A 35 -1.99 1.87 -10.99
CA ALA A 35 -3.26 2.60 -11.08
C ALA A 35 -3.61 3.05 -12.51
N THR A 36 -2.77 2.71 -13.49
CA THR A 36 -2.95 3.08 -14.90
C THR A 36 -3.03 1.83 -15.78
N ASP A 37 -3.26 2.02 -17.09
CA ASP A 37 -3.27 0.92 -18.05
C ASP A 37 -1.88 0.33 -18.32
N THR A 38 -0.82 0.99 -17.85
CA THR A 38 0.58 0.60 -18.09
C THR A 38 1.20 0.05 -16.81
N VAL A 39 0.99 -1.23 -16.53
CA VAL A 39 1.55 -1.88 -15.34
C VAL A 39 3.03 -2.20 -15.57
N GLU A 40 3.91 -1.57 -14.80
CA GLU A 40 5.33 -1.94 -14.79
C GLU A 40 5.51 -3.28 -14.05
N PRO A 41 6.10 -4.32 -14.67
CA PRO A 41 6.24 -5.62 -14.02
C PRO A 41 7.11 -5.55 -12.76
N GLY A 42 6.51 -5.95 -11.64
CA GLY A 42 7.21 -6.09 -10.37
C GLY A 42 6.97 -4.92 -9.41
N ASP A 43 6.50 -3.77 -9.88
CA ASP A 43 6.38 -2.54 -9.09
C ASP A 43 4.97 -2.31 -8.53
N LEU A 44 4.87 -1.92 -7.26
CA LEU A 44 3.59 -1.66 -6.59
C LEU A 44 3.70 -0.40 -5.73
N ASP A 45 3.01 0.66 -6.16
CA ASP A 45 2.92 1.89 -5.41
C ASP A 45 1.57 1.96 -4.67
N LEU A 46 1.62 2.23 -3.37
CA LEU A 46 0.46 2.34 -2.51
C LEU A 46 0.49 3.65 -1.75
N ALA A 47 -0.69 4.21 -1.49
CA ALA A 47 -0.87 5.32 -0.56
C ALA A 47 -1.79 4.87 0.58
N VAL A 48 -1.43 5.22 1.81
CA VAL A 48 -2.22 4.96 3.01
C VAL A 48 -2.51 6.27 3.70
N LEU A 49 -3.78 6.52 3.96
CA LEU A 49 -4.20 7.62 4.80
C LEU A 49 -4.37 7.17 6.23
N ILE A 50 -3.84 7.97 7.14
CA ILE A 50 -3.96 7.75 8.57
C ILE A 50 -4.48 8.99 9.29
N ASP A 51 -5.33 8.80 10.29
CA ASP A 51 -5.77 9.87 11.19
C ASP A 51 -4.90 9.96 12.46
N SER A 52 -4.07 8.94 12.72
CA SER A 52 -3.12 8.88 13.83
C SER A 52 -1.76 8.38 13.39
N ARG A 53 -0.70 9.04 13.86
CA ARG A 53 0.70 8.63 13.62
C ARG A 53 1.04 7.28 14.26
N ASP A 54 0.26 6.81 15.22
CA ASP A 54 0.45 5.49 15.84
C ASP A 54 0.21 4.35 14.84
N ALA A 55 -0.56 4.60 13.78
CA ALA A 55 -0.80 3.63 12.71
C ALA A 55 0.45 3.34 11.85
N VAL A 56 1.43 4.25 11.83
CA VAL A 56 2.63 4.16 10.95
C VAL A 56 3.38 2.86 11.16
N GLU A 57 3.59 2.43 12.40
CA GLU A 57 4.32 1.20 12.68
C GLU A 57 3.56 -0.04 12.17
N GLY A 58 2.24 -0.07 12.35
CA GLY A 58 1.39 -1.13 11.84
C GLY A 58 1.42 -1.21 10.31
N VAL A 59 1.31 -0.06 9.64
CA VAL A 59 1.42 0.06 8.18
C VAL A 59 2.78 -0.45 7.70
N ALA A 60 3.87 -0.05 8.34
CA ALA A 60 5.22 -0.50 8.01
C ALA A 60 5.39 -2.03 8.16
N ARG A 61 4.79 -2.62 9.21
CA ARG A 61 4.81 -4.07 9.43
C ARG A 61 3.99 -4.81 8.38
N ALA A 62 2.84 -4.28 7.97
CA ALA A 62 2.04 -4.82 6.87
C ALA A 62 2.80 -4.74 5.53
N ALA A 63 3.41 -3.59 5.23
CA ALA A 63 4.20 -3.36 4.02
C ALA A 63 5.39 -4.32 3.91
N ARG A 64 6.10 -4.58 5.01
CA ARG A 64 7.21 -5.57 5.03
C ARG A 64 6.79 -6.96 4.59
N ARG A 65 5.52 -7.36 4.75
CA ARG A 65 5.05 -8.69 4.30
C ARG A 65 4.97 -8.78 2.76
N LEU A 66 4.87 -7.64 2.07
CA LEU A 66 4.95 -7.58 0.60
C LEU A 66 6.29 -8.10 0.09
N THR A 67 7.39 -7.95 0.87
CA THR A 67 8.73 -8.43 0.50
C THR A 67 8.82 -9.94 0.30
N SER A 68 7.91 -10.71 0.89
CA SER A 68 7.84 -12.17 0.66
C SER A 68 7.35 -12.54 -0.75
N ILE A 69 6.88 -11.55 -1.53
CA ILE A 69 6.22 -11.73 -2.83
C ILE A 69 6.86 -10.86 -3.93
N SER A 70 7.16 -9.59 -3.64
CA SER A 70 7.92 -8.66 -4.51
C SER A 70 8.84 -7.74 -3.69
N HIS A 71 9.99 -7.38 -4.25
CA HIS A 71 10.93 -6.42 -3.63
C HIS A 71 10.79 -4.98 -4.17
N LYS A 72 9.98 -4.77 -5.20
CA LYS A 72 9.73 -3.44 -5.76
C LYS A 72 8.33 -3.00 -5.32
N TRP A 73 8.27 -2.25 -4.24
CA TRP A 73 7.06 -1.61 -3.75
C TRP A 73 7.43 -0.37 -2.97
N ALA A 74 6.51 0.59 -2.92
CA ALA A 74 6.60 1.79 -2.09
C ALA A 74 5.25 2.07 -1.43
N VAL A 75 5.25 2.35 -0.13
CA VAL A 75 4.04 2.75 0.59
C VAL A 75 4.18 4.17 1.10
N TRP A 76 3.41 5.10 0.53
CA TRP A 76 3.33 6.49 0.94
C TRP A 76 2.31 6.65 2.06
N ILE A 77 2.68 7.31 3.16
CA ILE A 77 1.82 7.55 4.31
C ILE A 77 1.44 9.02 4.35
N LEU A 78 0.14 9.30 4.33
CA LEU A 78 -0.44 10.63 4.26
C LEU A 78 -1.37 10.88 5.46
N SER A 79 -1.43 12.12 5.91
CA SER A 79 -2.42 12.57 6.88
C SER A 79 -3.82 12.56 6.27
N ALA A 80 -4.79 11.96 6.96
CA ALA A 80 -6.17 11.97 6.52
C ALA A 80 -6.81 13.37 6.62
N ALA A 81 -6.32 14.23 7.53
CA ALA A 81 -6.89 15.55 7.79
C ALA A 81 -6.64 16.54 6.64
N ASP A 82 -5.43 16.52 6.07
CA ASP A 82 -4.97 17.53 5.10
C ASP A 82 -4.19 16.94 3.92
N ARG A 83 -4.11 15.61 3.82
CA ARG A 83 -3.36 14.86 2.79
C ARG A 83 -1.85 15.19 2.80
N SER A 84 -1.33 15.81 3.86
CA SER A 84 0.10 16.11 3.99
C SER A 84 0.93 14.83 4.11
N PHE A 85 2.15 14.88 3.59
CA PHE A 85 3.08 13.77 3.66
C PHE A 85 3.59 13.55 5.09
N ILE A 86 3.46 12.31 5.58
CA ILE A 86 3.95 11.90 6.89
C ILE A 86 5.27 11.13 6.75
N GLY A 87 5.35 10.22 5.78
CA GLY A 87 6.50 9.35 5.60
C GLY A 87 6.27 8.31 4.51
N TRP A 88 7.26 7.46 4.28
CA TRP A 88 7.18 6.35 3.34
C TRP A 88 7.87 5.12 3.93
N VAL A 89 7.47 3.94 3.44
CA VAL A 89 8.05 2.64 3.80
C VAL A 89 8.35 1.83 2.56
#